data_AF-A0A517XMK9-F1
#
_entry.id   AF-A0A517XMK9-F1
#
_cell.length_a   1.000
_cell.length_b   1.000
_cell.length_c   1.000
_cell.angle_alpha   90.00
_cell.angle_beta   90.00
_cell.angle_gamma   90.00
#
_symmetry.space_group_name_H-M   'P 1'
#
loop_
_entity.id
_entity.type
_entity.pdbx_description
1 polymer ?
#
loop_
_entity_poly.entity_id
_entity_poly.type
_entity_poly.pdbx_seq_one_letter_code
_entity_poly.pdbx_strand_id
1 'polypeptide(L)'
;MRPTEAVPAPSSVHNRLDPVRAPVVVTVPAPVRRTNWTGPAAVAAVLLVGVGLRAAALGGGRDLWIDESMLALNLVERDAAGLLKPLDWNQGAPVGFLLAMKAVIAQLGASEWALRLLPFVASLLGLAGLAWVAPRLLPRPAALLAVALLALSPVMVSYSAECKQYATDAALTVGLFAAAAGLLTGHGGARRWAVLAASGAAAVWCSHPAAFVLGGIGVALMADAAVKRDRRRFLAAAVTSAVWLVSFAACYVLFTRHLRGNDYLMGYWAGHFLPLPPRNAGDLAWLAEHYFGPFSMPGGLAGSEVRAGGLAAVFFAVGLWNLARDRWPVAVAVALPGLLALLASGLHAYPFAGRLLLFLVPLMVLGVGYGAHAVAAALRPKQAFAAAALLGVLVAAPALEAYQGTKRPMREEQLRPVLDAVRAELRPGDKVYVYYGAVPAFLHYTRDNPFPAEAVTLGTEARANRLEYRTQLAELKGAARVWLVFSHRHQAIHGDASRS
;
A
#
# COMPACT_ATOMS: atom_id res chain seq x y z
N MET A 1 49.23 2.84 -102.74
CA MET A 1 48.09 2.26 -101.99
C MET A 1 48.54 0.95 -101.36
N ARG A 2 48.87 0.99 -100.07
CA ARG A 2 48.93 -0.19 -99.18
C ARG A 2 48.40 0.27 -97.82
N PRO A 3 47.54 -0.51 -97.15
CA PRO A 3 46.78 -0.05 -95.99
C PRO A 3 47.59 -0.16 -94.70
N THR A 4 47.28 0.75 -93.79
CA THR A 4 47.72 0.86 -92.40
C THR A 4 47.58 -0.44 -91.60
N GLU A 5 48.69 -0.94 -91.06
CA GLU A 5 48.69 -2.00 -90.05
C GLU A 5 48.24 -1.44 -88.70
N ALA A 6 47.19 -2.04 -88.16
CA ALA A 6 46.63 -1.71 -86.86
C ALA A 6 47.46 -2.34 -85.73
N VAL A 7 47.82 -1.52 -84.74
CA VAL A 7 48.41 -1.96 -83.46
C VAL A 7 47.37 -2.76 -82.68
N PRO A 8 47.68 -3.98 -82.18
CA PRO A 8 46.74 -4.71 -81.34
C PRO A 8 46.63 -4.04 -79.96
N ALA A 9 45.40 -3.78 -79.52
CA ALA A 9 45.10 -3.31 -78.18
C ALA A 9 45.50 -4.36 -77.12
N PRO A 10 45.99 -3.96 -75.94
CA PRO A 10 46.33 -4.89 -74.88
C PRO A 10 45.08 -5.64 -74.40
N SER A 11 45.19 -6.96 -74.31
CA SER A 11 44.18 -7.84 -73.74
C SER A 11 43.89 -7.44 -72.29
N SER A 12 42.66 -6.99 -72.02
CA SER A 12 42.18 -6.79 -70.65
C SER A 12 42.05 -8.15 -69.97
N VAL A 13 43.07 -8.52 -69.19
CA VAL A 13 43.01 -9.65 -68.27
C VAL A 13 41.95 -9.32 -67.21
N HIS A 14 40.72 -9.79 -67.42
CA HIS A 14 39.71 -9.79 -66.37
C HIS A 14 40.14 -10.80 -65.30
N ASN A 15 40.65 -10.28 -64.18
CA ASN A 15 40.96 -11.06 -62.99
C ASN A 15 39.66 -11.73 -62.48
N ARG A 16 39.55 -13.06 -62.66
CA ARG A 16 38.36 -13.86 -62.26
C ARG A 16 38.21 -14.04 -60.74
N LEU A 17 39.02 -13.37 -59.93
CA LEU A 17 38.98 -13.44 -58.46
C LEU A 17 38.27 -12.27 -57.77
N ASP A 18 37.82 -11.25 -58.50
CA ASP A 18 37.02 -10.15 -57.93
C ASP A 18 35.70 -9.97 -58.69
N PRO A 19 34.60 -10.63 -58.27
CA PRO A 19 33.29 -10.27 -58.77
C PRO A 19 32.97 -8.86 -58.26
N VAL A 20 32.72 -7.92 -59.17
CA VAL A 20 32.16 -6.60 -58.84
C VAL A 20 30.85 -6.84 -58.08
N ARG A 21 30.91 -6.79 -56.74
CA ARG A 21 29.73 -6.92 -55.90
C ARG A 21 28.87 -5.68 -56.13
N ALA A 22 27.63 -5.89 -56.58
CA ALA A 22 26.63 -4.83 -56.60
C ALA A 22 26.61 -4.15 -55.22
N PRO A 23 26.59 -2.81 -55.13
CA PRO A 23 26.57 -2.12 -53.85
C PRO A 23 25.36 -2.61 -53.08
N VAL A 24 25.61 -3.19 -51.90
CA VAL A 24 24.56 -3.57 -50.97
C VAL A 24 23.90 -2.29 -50.52
N VAL A 25 22.74 -1.97 -51.10
CA VAL A 25 21.88 -0.90 -50.60
C VAL A 25 21.33 -1.37 -49.27
N VAL A 26 22.02 -1.02 -48.18
CA VAL A 26 21.50 -1.15 -46.83
C VAL A 26 20.39 -0.11 -46.70
N THR A 27 19.15 -0.53 -46.93
CA THR A 27 17.98 0.24 -46.52
C THR A 27 18.01 0.33 -45.00
N VAL A 28 18.54 1.43 -44.47
CA VAL A 28 18.42 1.76 -43.05
C VAL A 28 16.91 1.93 -42.78
N PRO A 29 16.27 1.07 -41.99
CA PRO A 29 14.86 1.24 -41.69
C PRO A 29 14.68 2.62 -41.07
N ALA A 30 13.70 3.38 -41.58
CA ALA A 30 13.35 4.69 -41.02
C ALA A 30 13.23 4.57 -39.49
N PRO A 31 13.76 5.54 -38.71
CA PRO A 31 13.72 5.45 -37.26
C PRO A 31 12.26 5.27 -36.84
N VAL A 32 11.94 4.09 -36.31
CA VAL A 32 10.65 3.82 -35.68
C VAL A 32 10.47 4.95 -34.67
N ARG A 33 9.45 5.82 -34.87
CA ARG A 33 9.10 6.88 -33.92
C ARG A 33 8.98 6.23 -32.55
N ARG A 34 10.04 6.35 -31.73
CA ARG A 34 10.02 5.90 -30.34
C ARG A 34 9.08 6.84 -29.63
N THR A 35 7.84 6.42 -29.52
CA THR A 35 6.88 7.15 -28.72
C THR A 35 7.40 7.12 -27.28
N ASN A 36 7.72 8.29 -26.74
CA ASN A 36 8.38 8.47 -25.44
C ASN A 36 7.40 8.24 -24.26
N TRP A 37 6.60 7.17 -24.30
CA TRP A 37 5.65 6.83 -23.23
C TRP A 37 6.33 6.51 -21.90
N THR A 38 7.66 6.36 -21.87
CA THR A 38 8.47 6.21 -20.64
C THR A 38 9.28 7.45 -20.30
N GLY A 39 9.03 8.56 -20.97
CA GLY A 39 9.69 9.83 -20.75
C GLY A 39 9.21 10.54 -19.47
N PRO A 40 9.90 11.60 -19.04
CA PRO A 40 9.53 12.38 -17.85
C PRO A 40 8.09 12.89 -17.88
N ALA A 41 7.58 13.27 -19.06
CA ALA A 41 6.20 13.73 -19.22
C ALA A 41 5.16 12.67 -18.86
N ALA A 42 5.40 11.40 -19.22
CA ALA A 42 4.48 10.30 -18.88
C ALA A 42 4.49 10.02 -17.37
N VAL A 43 5.67 10.03 -16.74
CA VAL A 43 5.79 9.91 -15.28
C VAL A 43 5.07 11.07 -14.59
N ALA A 44 5.29 12.31 -15.06
CA ALA A 44 4.63 13.50 -14.51
C ALA A 44 3.10 13.41 -14.66
N ALA A 45 2.58 12.98 -15.81
CA ALA A 45 1.15 12.80 -16.00
C ALA A 45 0.56 11.77 -15.02
N VAL A 46 1.21 10.61 -14.85
CA VAL A 46 0.79 9.59 -13.88
C VAL A 46 0.82 10.13 -12.45
N LEU A 47 1.86 10.87 -12.08
CA LEU A 47 1.97 11.50 -10.77
C LEU A 47 0.85 12.53 -10.55
N LEU A 48 0.60 13.42 -11.51
CA LEU A 48 -0.45 14.44 -11.42
C LEU A 48 -1.84 13.81 -11.27
N VAL A 49 -2.14 12.75 -12.02
CA VAL A 49 -3.38 11.98 -11.86
C VAL A 49 -3.47 11.38 -10.46
N GLY A 50 -2.41 10.71 -10.00
CA GLY A 50 -2.38 10.10 -8.66
C GLY A 50 -2.49 11.10 -7.52
N VAL A 51 -1.90 12.29 -7.67
CA VAL A 51 -2.03 13.43 -6.74
C VAL A 51 -3.46 13.95 -6.75
N GLY A 52 -4.04 14.18 -7.93
CA GLY A 52 -5.41 14.66 -8.09
C GLY A 52 -6.44 13.73 -7.45
N LEU A 53 -6.30 12.41 -7.64
CA LEU A 53 -7.18 11.41 -7.02
C LEU A 53 -7.09 11.44 -5.48
N ARG A 54 -5.89 11.56 -4.92
CA ARG A 54 -5.68 11.67 -3.46
C ARG A 54 -6.23 12.98 -2.92
N ALA A 55 -6.04 14.09 -3.63
CA ALA A 55 -6.58 15.39 -3.26
C ALA A 55 -8.11 15.38 -3.28
N ALA A 56 -8.73 14.74 -4.27
CA ALA A 56 -10.18 14.54 -4.31
C ALA A 56 -10.68 13.69 -3.14
N ALA A 57 -9.96 12.61 -2.77
CA ALA A 57 -10.30 11.78 -1.63
C ALA A 57 -10.25 12.56 -0.29
N LEU A 58 -9.27 13.44 -0.13
CA LEU A 58 -9.16 14.32 1.04
C LEU A 58 -10.22 15.44 1.03
N GLY A 59 -10.48 16.00 -0.16
CA GLY A 59 -11.45 17.07 -0.40
C GLY A 59 -12.92 16.67 -0.35
N GLY A 60 -13.23 15.36 -0.30
CA GLY A 60 -14.60 14.85 -0.35
C GLY A 60 -15.48 15.16 0.87
N GLY A 61 -14.97 15.87 1.89
CA GLY A 61 -15.77 16.33 3.04
C GLY A 61 -16.39 15.21 3.89
N ARG A 62 -15.84 13.99 3.82
CA ARG A 62 -16.37 12.84 4.56
C ARG A 62 -16.07 12.96 6.05
N ASP A 63 -17.05 12.64 6.88
CA ASP A 63 -16.87 12.46 8.31
C ASP A 63 -15.86 11.33 8.62
N LEU A 64 -15.36 11.31 9.86
CA LEU A 64 -14.53 10.21 10.36
C LEU A 64 -15.40 8.96 10.49
N TRP A 65 -15.06 7.90 9.78
CA TRP A 65 -15.65 6.59 10.04
C TRP A 65 -15.19 6.04 11.40
N ILE A 66 -15.84 4.98 11.88
CA ILE A 66 -15.63 4.45 13.24
C ILE A 66 -14.16 4.31 13.65
N ASP A 67 -13.32 3.70 12.81
CA ASP A 67 -11.92 3.40 13.12
C ASP A 67 -11.09 4.68 13.20
N GLU A 68 -11.35 5.67 12.34
CA GLU A 68 -10.73 6.99 12.42
C GLU A 68 -11.15 7.69 13.71
N SER A 69 -12.43 7.64 14.04
CA SER A 69 -12.98 8.29 15.24
C SER A 69 -12.37 7.72 16.53
N MET A 70 -12.24 6.39 16.62
CA MET A 70 -11.59 5.72 17.76
C MET A 70 -10.13 6.17 17.97
N LEU A 71 -9.37 6.36 16.88
CA LEU A 71 -8.01 6.86 16.97
C LEU A 71 -7.97 8.37 17.24
N ALA A 72 -8.88 9.13 16.62
CA ALA A 72 -8.98 10.58 16.78
C ALA A 72 -9.31 10.96 18.23
N LEU A 73 -10.18 10.22 18.92
CA LEU A 73 -10.46 10.43 20.35
C LEU A 73 -9.18 10.34 21.19
N ASN A 74 -8.39 9.28 21.00
CA ASN A 74 -7.08 9.14 21.67
C ASN A 74 -6.15 10.33 21.36
N LEU A 75 -6.08 10.76 20.09
CA LEU A 75 -5.22 11.88 19.66
C LEU A 75 -5.65 13.22 20.26
N VAL A 76 -6.95 13.45 20.38
CA VAL A 76 -7.52 14.70 20.89
C VAL A 76 -7.39 14.75 22.41
N GLU A 77 -7.88 13.72 23.10
CA GLU A 77 -8.10 13.74 24.55
C GLU A 77 -6.80 13.57 25.35
N ARG A 78 -5.82 12.86 24.78
CA ARG A 78 -4.57 12.54 25.48
C ARG A 78 -3.46 13.51 25.11
N ASP A 79 -2.61 13.85 26.06
CA ASP A 79 -1.35 14.53 25.80
C ASP A 79 -0.32 13.56 25.18
N ALA A 80 0.87 14.08 24.85
CA ALA A 80 1.92 13.27 24.23
C ALA A 80 2.35 12.06 25.10
N ALA A 81 2.40 12.24 26.42
CA ALA A 81 2.73 11.17 27.35
C ALA A 81 1.61 10.12 27.46
N GLY A 82 0.35 10.53 27.39
CA GLY A 82 -0.81 9.64 27.35
C GLY A 82 -0.83 8.76 26.09
N LEU A 83 -0.29 9.23 24.96
CA LEU A 83 -0.14 8.44 23.74
C LEU A 83 0.96 7.37 23.80
N LEU A 84 1.81 7.41 24.84
CA LEU A 84 2.81 6.35 25.11
C LEU A 84 2.20 5.15 25.86
N LYS A 85 0.98 5.30 26.38
CA LYS A 85 0.23 4.23 27.07
C LYS A 85 -0.64 3.46 26.07
N PRO A 86 -1.11 2.25 26.42
CA PRO A 86 -2.11 1.54 25.61
C PRO A 86 -3.29 2.44 25.23
N LEU A 87 -3.70 2.39 23.96
CA LEU A 87 -4.78 3.22 23.43
C LEU A 87 -6.15 2.70 23.87
N ASP A 88 -7.09 3.62 24.07
CA ASP A 88 -8.49 3.28 24.26
C ASP A 88 -9.10 2.73 22.96
N TRP A 89 -10.31 2.18 23.05
CA TRP A 89 -11.08 1.70 21.90
C TRP A 89 -10.39 0.58 21.10
N ASN A 90 -9.60 -0.26 21.79
CA ASN A 90 -8.87 -1.39 21.19
C ASN A 90 -8.00 -0.97 19.99
N GLN A 91 -7.43 0.23 20.02
CA GLN A 91 -6.62 0.75 18.92
C GLN A 91 -5.15 0.33 19.04
N GLY A 92 -4.51 0.21 17.88
CA GLY A 92 -3.07 -0.01 17.76
C GLY A 92 -2.48 0.84 16.65
N ALA A 93 -1.51 1.68 16.99
CA ALA A 93 -0.78 2.50 16.04
C ALA A 93 0.68 2.71 16.51
N PRO A 94 1.64 2.89 15.60
CA PRO A 94 3.04 3.14 15.96
C PRO A 94 3.19 4.45 16.73
N VAL A 95 4.02 4.46 17.77
CA VAL A 95 4.17 5.62 18.66
C VAL A 95 4.71 6.86 17.94
N GLY A 96 5.66 6.69 17.02
CA GLY A 96 6.20 7.78 16.20
C GLY A 96 5.12 8.39 15.30
N PHE A 97 4.21 7.57 14.77
CA PHE A 97 3.06 8.05 14.01
C PHE A 97 2.09 8.84 14.89
N LEU A 98 1.76 8.33 16.09
CA LEU A 98 0.88 9.01 17.05
C LEU A 98 1.42 10.38 17.47
N LEU A 99 2.71 10.45 17.81
CA LEU A 99 3.34 11.71 18.23
C LEU A 99 3.42 12.72 17.07
N ALA A 100 3.70 12.26 15.85
CA ALA A 100 3.67 13.12 14.67
C ALA A 100 2.26 13.66 14.40
N MET A 101 1.24 12.80 14.49
CA MET A 101 -0.17 13.20 14.40
C MET A 101 -0.53 14.23 15.48
N LYS A 102 -0.15 14.00 16.74
CA LYS A 102 -0.40 14.92 17.85
C LYS A 102 0.24 16.29 17.61
N ALA A 103 1.47 16.31 17.09
CA ALA A 103 2.16 17.55 16.76
C ALA A 103 1.45 18.35 15.65
N VAL A 104 0.88 17.67 14.64
CA VAL A 104 0.09 18.30 13.58
C VAL A 104 -1.18 18.94 14.16
N ILE A 105 -1.97 18.18 14.92
CA ILE A 105 -3.26 18.68 15.43
C ILE A 105 -3.09 19.71 16.55
N ALA A 106 -1.95 19.72 17.25
CA ALA A 106 -1.62 20.77 18.20
C ALA A 106 -1.39 22.14 17.53
N GLN A 107 -0.94 22.15 16.27
CA GLN A 107 -0.69 23.39 15.51
C GLN A 107 -1.87 23.81 14.66
N LEU A 108 -2.60 22.85 14.08
CA LEU A 108 -3.66 23.10 13.09
C LEU A 108 -5.08 22.88 13.62
N GLY A 109 -5.20 22.46 14.89
CA GLY A 109 -6.46 22.02 15.48
C GLY A 109 -6.85 20.59 15.09
N ALA A 110 -7.96 20.11 15.65
CA ALA A 110 -8.43 18.74 15.49
C ALA A 110 -9.50 18.58 14.39
N SER A 111 -9.39 19.33 13.29
CA SER A 111 -10.26 19.16 12.11
C SER A 111 -9.96 17.85 11.39
N GLU A 112 -10.89 17.34 10.57
CA GLU A 112 -10.64 16.13 9.77
C GLU A 112 -9.47 16.29 8.82
N TRP A 113 -9.29 17.50 8.28
CA TRP A 113 -8.16 17.83 7.42
C TRP A 113 -6.84 17.66 8.16
N ALA A 114 -6.73 18.21 9.37
CA ALA A 114 -5.52 18.06 10.18
C ALA A 114 -5.28 16.60 10.58
N LEU A 115 -6.35 15.87 10.95
CA LEU A 115 -6.30 14.44 11.29
C LEU A 115 -5.94 13.52 10.10
N ARG A 116 -6.03 14.01 8.86
CA ARG A 116 -5.69 13.24 7.65
C ARG A 116 -4.44 13.75 6.95
N LEU A 117 -3.87 14.87 7.40
CA LEU A 117 -2.76 15.55 6.73
C LEU A 117 -1.51 14.68 6.64
N LEU A 118 -1.10 14.04 7.73
CA LEU A 118 0.11 13.21 7.73
C LEU A 118 -0.03 11.98 6.80
N PRO A 119 -1.10 11.17 6.90
CA PRO A 119 -1.35 10.08 5.94
C PRO A 119 -1.41 10.56 4.48
N PHE A 120 -1.99 11.72 4.23
CA PHE A 120 -2.07 12.31 2.89
C PHE A 120 -0.69 12.66 2.34
N VAL A 121 0.09 13.44 3.10
CA VAL A 121 1.46 13.82 2.72
C VAL A 121 2.33 12.58 2.55
N ALA A 122 2.22 11.59 3.46
CA ALA A 122 2.95 10.34 3.34
C ALA A 122 2.58 9.58 2.06
N SER A 123 1.30 9.54 1.68
CA SER A 123 0.86 8.91 0.42
C SER A 123 1.45 9.60 -0.82
N LEU A 124 1.54 10.94 -0.82
CA LEU A 124 2.18 11.70 -1.91
C LEU A 124 3.69 11.42 -1.98
N LEU A 125 4.37 11.43 -0.83
CA LEU A 125 5.80 11.12 -0.73
C LEU A 125 6.09 9.66 -1.13
N GLY A 126 5.24 8.72 -0.76
CA GLY A 126 5.32 7.33 -1.18
C GLY A 126 5.15 7.17 -2.70
N LEU A 127 4.21 7.90 -3.31
CA LEU A 127 4.01 7.88 -4.75
C LEU A 127 5.20 8.49 -5.52
N ALA A 128 5.66 9.68 -5.12
CA ALA A 128 6.83 10.34 -5.71
C ALA A 128 8.12 9.53 -5.48
N GLY A 129 8.27 8.98 -4.27
CA GLY A 129 9.36 8.08 -3.91
C GLY A 129 9.39 6.82 -4.76
N LEU A 130 8.22 6.23 -5.07
CA LEU A 130 8.14 5.07 -5.95
C LEU A 130 8.58 5.43 -7.37
N ALA A 131 8.13 6.57 -7.89
CA ALA A 131 8.56 7.07 -9.20
C ALA A 131 10.07 7.33 -9.29
N TRP A 132 10.70 7.68 -8.16
CA TRP A 132 12.14 7.80 -8.06
C TRP A 132 12.85 6.44 -7.95
N VAL A 133 12.40 5.52 -7.08
CA VAL A 133 13.13 4.27 -6.80
C VAL A 133 12.89 3.18 -7.85
N ALA A 134 11.68 3.05 -8.40
CA ALA A 134 11.33 2.01 -9.37
C ALA A 134 12.28 1.94 -10.59
N PRO A 135 12.64 3.05 -11.27
CA PRO A 135 13.55 2.99 -12.43
C PRO A 135 15.00 2.67 -12.06
N ARG A 136 15.36 2.65 -10.77
CA ARG A 136 16.67 2.17 -10.28
C ARG A 136 16.69 0.66 -10.08
N LEU A 137 15.52 0.04 -9.93
CA LEU A 137 15.35 -1.38 -9.68
C LEU A 137 14.87 -2.15 -10.92
N LEU A 138 14.07 -1.50 -11.77
CA LEU A 138 13.39 -2.10 -12.92
C LEU A 138 13.69 -1.33 -14.22
N PRO A 139 13.53 -1.96 -15.41
CA PRO A 139 13.49 -1.25 -16.67
C PRO A 139 12.40 -0.17 -16.68
N ARG A 140 12.65 0.95 -17.37
CA ARG A 140 11.75 2.13 -17.37
C ARG A 140 10.28 1.83 -17.68
N PRO A 141 9.91 0.97 -18.66
CA PRO A 141 8.51 0.64 -18.90
C PRO A 141 7.85 -0.07 -17.71
N ALA A 142 8.54 -1.03 -17.10
CA ALA A 142 8.07 -1.74 -15.91
C ALA A 142 7.94 -0.80 -14.70
N ALA A 143 8.91 0.10 -14.53
CA ALA A 143 8.87 1.12 -13.47
C ALA A 143 7.67 2.05 -13.63
N LEU A 144 7.40 2.55 -14.85
CA LEU A 144 6.24 3.39 -15.10
C LEU A 144 4.92 2.65 -14.82
N LEU A 145 4.82 1.37 -15.21
CA LEU A 145 3.64 0.55 -14.93
C LEU A 145 3.42 0.38 -13.42
N ALA A 146 4.48 0.08 -12.65
CA ALA A 146 4.40 -0.01 -11.19
C ALA A 146 3.90 1.31 -10.55
N VAL A 147 4.43 2.45 -11.02
CA VAL A 147 4.01 3.78 -10.56
C VAL A 147 2.55 4.07 -10.93
N ALA A 148 2.12 3.71 -12.14
CA ALA A 148 0.74 3.86 -12.58
C ALA A 148 -0.23 3.04 -11.72
N LEU A 149 0.12 1.80 -11.39
CA LEU A 149 -0.72 0.96 -10.52
C LEU A 149 -0.83 1.52 -9.10
N LEU A 150 0.24 2.08 -8.53
CA LEU A 150 0.16 2.75 -7.22
C LEU A 150 -0.60 4.08 -7.29
N ALA A 151 -0.42 4.85 -8.36
CA ALA A 151 -1.11 6.12 -8.58
C ALA A 151 -2.62 5.92 -8.65
N LEU A 152 -3.05 4.87 -9.35
CA LEU A 152 -4.45 4.54 -9.64
C LEU A 152 -5.07 3.58 -8.61
N SER A 153 -4.32 3.06 -7.63
CA SER A 153 -4.87 2.12 -6.66
C SER A 153 -6.00 2.77 -5.84
N PRO A 154 -7.26 2.32 -5.96
CA PRO A 154 -8.39 2.91 -5.25
C PRO A 154 -8.22 2.82 -3.72
N VAL A 155 -7.58 1.74 -3.26
CA VAL A 155 -7.28 1.52 -1.85
C VAL A 155 -6.24 2.53 -1.37
N MET A 156 -5.09 2.65 -2.05
CA MET A 156 -4.06 3.63 -1.66
C MET A 156 -4.54 5.08 -1.73
N VAL A 157 -5.47 5.37 -2.66
CA VAL A 157 -6.16 6.67 -2.73
C VAL A 157 -7.07 6.87 -1.52
N SER A 158 -7.91 5.89 -1.17
CA SER A 158 -8.81 6.00 -0.01
C SER A 158 -8.05 6.16 1.31
N TYR A 159 -7.03 5.33 1.55
CA TYR A 159 -6.21 5.38 2.76
C TYR A 159 -5.30 6.62 2.83
N SER A 160 -5.10 7.36 1.71
CA SER A 160 -4.41 8.65 1.76
C SER A 160 -5.18 9.70 2.53
N ALA A 161 -6.50 9.56 2.59
CA ALA A 161 -7.39 10.51 3.24
C ALA A 161 -7.97 9.92 4.54
N GLU A 162 -7.25 9.04 5.23
CA GLU A 162 -7.72 8.38 6.45
C GLU A 162 -6.78 8.63 7.62
N CYS A 163 -7.32 9.02 8.78
CA CYS A 163 -6.61 9.17 10.06
C CYS A 163 -6.14 7.81 10.61
N LYS A 164 -5.20 7.16 9.91
CA LYS A 164 -4.56 5.88 10.21
C LYS A 164 -3.14 5.81 9.66
N GLN A 165 -2.33 4.92 10.22
CA GLN A 165 -0.92 4.76 9.85
C GLN A 165 -0.68 4.15 8.45
N TYR A 166 -1.67 3.51 7.83
CA TYR A 166 -1.41 2.59 6.72
C TYR A 166 -0.79 3.22 5.46
N ALA A 167 -1.18 4.44 5.10
CA ALA A 167 -0.53 5.17 4.01
C ALA A 167 0.93 5.53 4.37
N THR A 168 1.19 5.83 5.64
CA THR A 168 2.53 6.06 6.18
C THR A 168 3.38 4.79 6.15
N ASP A 169 2.81 3.63 6.47
CA ASP A 169 3.49 2.33 6.38
C ASP A 169 3.97 2.06 4.95
N ALA A 170 3.11 2.25 3.96
CA ALA A 170 3.48 2.10 2.55
C ALA A 170 4.54 3.11 2.09
N ALA A 171 4.45 4.36 2.53
CA ALA A 171 5.44 5.40 2.23
C ALA A 171 6.81 5.07 2.84
N LEU A 172 6.83 4.54 4.06
CA LEU A 172 8.05 4.09 4.72
C LEU A 172 8.65 2.86 4.02
N THR A 173 7.85 1.91 3.53
CA THR A 173 8.34 0.84 2.65
C THR A 173 9.11 1.42 1.45
N VAL A 174 8.51 2.39 0.75
CA VAL A 174 9.16 3.05 -0.40
C VAL A 174 10.43 3.79 0.02
N GLY A 175 10.39 4.53 1.13
CA GLY A 175 11.54 5.27 1.66
C GLY A 175 12.71 4.36 2.05
N LEU A 176 12.43 3.22 2.66
CA LEU A 176 13.45 2.21 3.00
C LEU A 176 14.06 1.58 1.74
N PHE A 177 13.24 1.27 0.73
CA PHE A 177 13.75 0.84 -0.58
C PHE A 177 14.57 1.92 -1.26
N ALA A 178 14.18 3.19 -1.15
CA ALA A 178 14.93 4.32 -1.69
C ALA A 178 16.31 4.46 -1.02
N ALA A 179 16.38 4.32 0.30
CA ALA A 179 17.64 4.31 1.06
C ALA A 179 18.52 3.11 0.70
N ALA A 180 17.92 1.94 0.45
CA ALA A 180 18.63 0.70 0.12
C ALA A 180 19.00 0.56 -1.37
N ALA A 181 18.36 1.30 -2.28
CA ALA A 181 18.46 1.08 -3.73
C ALA A 181 19.90 1.07 -4.27
N GLY A 182 20.74 1.99 -3.79
CA GLY A 182 22.15 2.03 -4.17
C GLY A 182 22.90 0.75 -3.75
N LEU A 183 22.68 0.30 -2.51
CA LEU A 183 23.33 -0.88 -1.94
C LEU A 183 22.84 -2.17 -2.63
N LEU A 184 21.53 -2.29 -2.87
CA LEU A 184 20.91 -3.42 -3.57
C LEU A 184 21.37 -3.54 -5.04
N THR A 185 21.76 -2.42 -5.66
CA THR A 185 22.28 -2.39 -7.04
C THR A 185 23.81 -2.50 -7.11
N GLY A 186 24.47 -2.74 -5.98
CA GLY A 186 25.90 -3.02 -5.90
C GLY A 186 26.79 -1.81 -5.59
N HIS A 187 26.24 -0.60 -5.44
CA HIS A 187 27.00 0.57 -5.02
C HIS A 187 27.33 0.50 -3.53
N GLY A 188 28.54 0.90 -3.13
CA GLY A 188 28.95 0.95 -1.72
C GLY A 188 28.91 2.36 -1.12
N GLY A 189 29.59 2.54 0.02
CA GLY A 189 29.87 3.84 0.63
C GLY A 189 29.26 4.01 2.02
N ALA A 190 30.06 4.53 2.96
CA ALA A 190 29.68 4.68 4.37
C ALA A 190 28.42 5.52 4.56
N ARG A 191 28.25 6.59 3.78
CA ARG A 191 27.04 7.43 3.83
C ARG A 191 25.76 6.64 3.52
N ARG A 192 25.79 5.72 2.54
CA ARG A 192 24.61 4.92 2.18
C ARG A 192 24.24 3.95 3.30
N TRP A 193 25.24 3.29 3.88
CA TRP A 193 25.04 2.44 5.06
C TRP A 193 24.52 3.23 6.26
N ALA A 194 25.09 4.40 6.55
CA ALA A 194 24.64 5.24 7.65
C ALA A 194 23.21 5.75 7.47
N VAL A 195 22.85 6.19 6.26
CA VAL A 195 21.47 6.60 5.92
C VAL A 195 20.53 5.41 6.06
N LEU A 196 20.87 4.24 5.53
CA LEU A 196 20.03 3.04 5.65
C LEU A 196 19.87 2.60 7.12
N ALA A 197 20.94 2.60 7.91
CA ALA A 197 20.91 2.30 9.33
C ALA A 197 20.00 3.26 10.11
N ALA A 198 20.21 4.57 9.95
CA ALA A 198 19.42 5.59 10.63
C ALA A 198 17.93 5.56 10.20
N SER A 199 17.66 5.45 8.90
CA SER A 199 16.29 5.39 8.38
C SER A 199 15.54 4.17 8.90
N GLY A 200 16.16 2.98 8.92
CA GLY A 200 15.53 1.79 9.46
C GLY A 200 15.33 1.85 10.98
N ALA A 201 16.32 2.38 11.71
CA ALA A 201 16.20 2.57 13.16
C ALA A 201 15.06 3.51 13.53
N ALA A 202 14.80 4.56 12.74
CA ALA A 202 13.67 5.47 12.94
C ALA A 202 12.34 4.85 12.45
N ALA A 203 12.34 4.15 11.32
CA ALA A 203 11.13 3.63 10.69
C ALA A 203 10.32 2.67 11.59
N VAL A 204 11.00 1.84 12.41
CA VAL A 204 10.31 0.90 13.32
C VAL A 204 9.44 1.58 14.39
N TRP A 205 9.71 2.85 14.69
CA TRP A 205 8.89 3.64 15.63
C TRP A 205 7.65 4.22 14.94
N CYS A 206 7.72 4.44 13.64
CA CYS A 206 6.67 5.06 12.84
C CYS A 206 5.80 4.05 12.09
N SER A 207 6.22 2.79 12.00
CA SER A 207 5.54 1.73 11.27
C SER A 207 5.80 0.36 11.89
N HIS A 208 4.74 -0.33 12.32
CA HIS A 208 4.85 -1.71 12.80
C HIS A 208 5.42 -2.66 11.73
N PRO A 209 4.93 -2.67 10.47
CA PRO A 209 5.45 -3.60 9.47
C PRO A 209 6.84 -3.23 8.91
N ALA A 210 7.43 -2.08 9.27
CA ALA A 210 8.78 -1.74 8.85
C ALA A 210 9.80 -2.81 9.24
N ALA A 211 9.60 -3.53 10.34
CA ALA A 211 10.45 -4.65 10.75
C ALA A 211 10.56 -5.74 9.65
N PHE A 212 9.46 -6.05 8.95
CA PHE A 212 9.45 -7.04 7.87
C PHE A 212 10.18 -6.53 6.64
N VAL A 213 10.00 -5.25 6.30
CA VAL A 213 10.69 -4.61 5.17
C VAL A 213 12.21 -4.57 5.41
N LEU A 214 12.62 -4.18 6.61
CA LEU A 214 14.03 -4.15 7.03
C LEU A 214 14.63 -5.56 7.07
N GLY A 215 13.89 -6.56 7.54
CA GLY A 215 14.29 -7.97 7.47
C GLY A 215 14.54 -8.42 6.03
N GLY A 216 13.65 -8.07 5.10
CA GLY A 216 13.80 -8.32 3.68
C GLY A 216 15.06 -7.71 3.08
N ILE A 217 15.27 -6.41 3.32
CA ILE A 217 16.44 -5.66 2.83
C ILE A 217 17.74 -6.19 3.45
N GLY A 218 17.76 -6.41 4.77
CA GLY A 218 18.94 -6.87 5.51
C GLY A 218 19.39 -8.24 5.04
N VAL A 219 18.47 -9.20 4.91
CA VAL A 219 18.78 -10.54 4.40
C VAL A 219 19.27 -10.48 2.96
N ALA A 220 18.63 -9.69 2.09
CA ALA A 220 19.08 -9.51 0.70
C ALA A 220 20.52 -8.99 0.63
N LEU A 221 20.87 -7.96 1.42
CA LEU A 221 22.20 -7.37 1.42
C LEU A 221 23.27 -8.30 2.02
N MET A 222 22.95 -8.98 3.13
CA MET A 222 23.84 -9.97 3.73
C MET A 222 24.08 -11.16 2.80
N ALA A 223 23.03 -11.69 2.18
CA ALA A 223 23.13 -12.81 1.25
C ALA A 223 23.95 -12.39 0.01
N ASP A 224 23.69 -11.21 -0.57
CA ASP A 224 24.46 -10.71 -1.73
C ASP A 224 25.95 -10.58 -1.40
N ALA A 225 26.26 -10.01 -0.25
CA ALA A 225 27.64 -9.88 0.23
C ALA A 225 28.29 -11.25 0.48
N ALA A 226 27.56 -12.21 1.04
CA ALA A 226 28.06 -13.57 1.28
C ALA A 226 28.36 -14.32 -0.02
N VAL A 227 27.45 -14.28 -1.00
CA VAL A 227 27.63 -14.89 -2.33
C VAL A 227 28.84 -14.27 -3.05
N LYS A 228 29.00 -12.94 -2.96
CA LYS A 228 30.16 -12.23 -3.51
C LYS A 228 31.42 -12.34 -2.68
N ARG A 229 31.35 -13.01 -1.52
CA ARG A 229 32.43 -13.11 -0.52
C ARG A 229 33.01 -11.76 -0.07
N ASP A 230 32.20 -10.69 -0.11
CA ASP A 230 32.58 -9.36 0.34
C ASP A 230 32.33 -9.24 1.85
N ARG A 231 33.35 -9.59 2.65
CA ARG A 231 33.28 -9.55 4.12
C ARG A 231 32.94 -8.16 4.66
N ARG A 232 33.44 -7.08 4.02
CA ARG A 232 33.21 -5.71 4.50
C ARG A 232 31.75 -5.32 4.32
N ARG A 233 31.15 -5.63 3.17
CA ARG A 233 29.72 -5.40 2.96
C ARG A 233 28.86 -6.28 3.84
N PHE A 234 29.24 -7.54 4.05
CA PHE A 234 28.53 -8.43 4.95
C PHE A 234 28.50 -7.87 6.37
N LEU A 235 29.66 -7.45 6.91
CA LEU A 235 29.73 -6.83 8.23
C LEU A 235 28.94 -5.53 8.31
N ALA A 236 28.99 -4.67 7.27
CA ALA A 236 28.18 -3.45 7.24
C ALA A 236 26.67 -3.75 7.26
N ALA A 237 26.22 -4.76 6.50
CA ALA A 237 24.83 -5.21 6.49
C ALA A 237 24.41 -5.83 7.83
N ALA A 238 25.29 -6.62 8.45
CA ALA A 238 25.05 -7.24 9.75
C ALA A 238 24.96 -6.19 10.87
N VAL A 239 25.89 -5.23 10.91
CA VAL A 239 25.85 -4.10 11.86
C VAL A 239 24.60 -3.27 11.66
N THR A 240 24.27 -2.93 10.41
CA THR A 240 23.05 -2.19 10.06
C THR A 240 21.80 -2.93 10.55
N SER A 241 21.73 -4.25 10.32
CA SER A 241 20.62 -5.09 10.79
C SER A 241 20.57 -5.19 12.32
N ALA A 242 21.72 -5.26 12.99
CA ALA A 242 21.79 -5.27 14.45
C ALA A 242 21.26 -3.95 15.06
N VAL A 243 21.59 -2.79 14.47
CA VAL A 243 21.02 -1.50 14.89
C VAL A 243 19.50 -1.52 14.79
N TRP A 244 18.95 -2.06 13.71
CA TRP A 244 17.50 -2.18 13.55
C TRP A 244 16.87 -3.14 14.55
N LEU A 245 17.49 -4.28 14.82
CA LEU A 245 17.00 -5.26 15.80
C LEU A 245 16.99 -4.66 17.20
N VAL A 246 18.01 -3.89 17.59
CA VAL A 246 18.04 -3.18 18.87
C VAL A 246 16.94 -2.13 18.94
N SER A 247 16.77 -1.33 17.89
CA SER A 247 15.69 -0.31 17.84
C SER A 247 14.30 -0.94 17.89
N PHE A 248 14.09 -2.02 17.13
CA PHE A 248 12.83 -2.77 17.12
C PHE A 248 12.57 -3.43 18.48
N ALA A 249 13.56 -4.05 19.10
CA ALA A 249 13.42 -4.67 20.41
C ALA A 249 13.01 -3.65 21.47
N ALA A 250 13.64 -2.46 21.46
CA ALA A 250 13.24 -1.35 22.33
C ALA A 250 11.79 -0.94 22.07
N CYS A 251 11.40 -0.68 20.82
CA CYS A 251 10.04 -0.31 20.46
C CYS A 251 9.02 -1.39 20.84
N TYR A 252 9.35 -2.66 20.63
CA TYR A 252 8.48 -3.80 20.91
C TYR A 252 8.22 -3.97 22.40
N VAL A 253 9.28 -3.95 23.21
CA VAL A 253 9.18 -4.14 24.67
C VAL A 253 8.45 -2.98 25.32
N LEU A 254 8.71 -1.75 24.88
CA LEU A 254 8.11 -0.55 25.46
C LEU A 254 6.65 -0.36 25.04
N PHE A 255 6.30 -0.63 23.78
CA PHE A 255 5.00 -0.24 23.22
C PHE A 255 4.24 -1.42 22.61
N THR A 256 4.81 -2.09 21.61
CA THR A 256 4.05 -2.99 20.72
C THR A 256 3.56 -4.28 21.40
N ARG A 257 4.28 -4.81 22.40
CA ARG A 257 3.94 -6.09 23.04
C ARG A 257 2.53 -6.15 23.61
N HIS A 258 1.98 -5.02 24.05
CA HIS A 258 0.65 -4.95 24.67
C HIS A 258 -0.47 -5.23 23.66
N LEU A 259 -0.24 -5.03 22.35
CA LEU A 259 -1.23 -5.33 21.31
C LEU A 259 -1.52 -6.82 21.20
N ARG A 260 -0.53 -7.68 21.46
CA ARG A 260 -0.72 -9.15 21.49
C ARG A 260 -1.47 -9.62 22.73
N GLY A 261 -1.45 -8.83 23.80
CA GLY A 261 -2.20 -9.10 25.03
C GLY A 261 -3.64 -8.55 25.02
N ASN A 262 -4.10 -7.97 23.91
CA ASN A 262 -5.46 -7.47 23.79
C ASN A 262 -6.38 -8.57 23.23
N ASP A 263 -7.21 -9.15 24.10
CA ASP A 263 -8.10 -10.27 23.76
C ASP A 263 -9.12 -9.90 22.67
N TYR A 264 -9.61 -8.65 22.66
CA TYR A 264 -10.53 -8.19 21.62
C TYR A 264 -9.87 -8.24 20.24
N LEU A 265 -8.65 -7.71 20.11
CA LEU A 265 -7.91 -7.73 18.84
C LEU A 265 -7.56 -9.16 18.42
N MET A 266 -7.16 -10.02 19.35
CA MET A 266 -6.87 -11.43 19.04
C MET A 266 -8.11 -12.18 18.58
N GLY A 267 -9.27 -11.93 19.20
CA GLY A 267 -10.55 -12.47 18.76
C GLY A 267 -10.99 -11.94 17.40
N TYR A 268 -10.88 -10.63 17.18
CA TYR A 268 -11.25 -9.97 15.91
C TYR A 268 -10.44 -10.52 14.72
N TRP A 269 -9.15 -10.76 14.92
CA TRP A 269 -8.24 -11.22 13.87
C TRP A 269 -8.05 -12.74 13.80
N ALA A 270 -8.77 -13.53 14.60
CA ALA A 270 -8.54 -14.97 14.75
C ALA A 270 -8.50 -15.74 13.40
N GLY A 271 -9.39 -15.42 12.46
CA GLY A 271 -9.46 -16.06 11.13
C GLY A 271 -8.37 -15.62 10.13
N HIS A 272 -7.55 -14.64 10.51
CA HIS A 272 -6.53 -14.02 9.67
C HIS A 272 -5.10 -14.41 10.10
N PHE A 273 -4.98 -15.35 11.03
CA PHE A 273 -3.71 -15.97 11.38
C PHE A 273 -3.45 -17.23 10.56
N LEU A 274 -2.20 -17.40 10.12
CA LEU A 274 -1.79 -18.59 9.38
C LEU A 274 -1.94 -19.84 10.27
N PRO A 275 -2.73 -20.85 9.87
CA PRO A 275 -2.79 -22.12 10.57
C PRO A 275 -1.45 -22.86 10.44
N LEU A 276 -0.66 -22.89 11.52
CA LEU A 276 0.67 -23.53 11.54
C LEU A 276 0.77 -24.54 12.72
N PRO A 277 1.00 -25.84 12.46
CA PRO A 277 1.06 -26.51 11.15
C PRO A 277 -0.34 -26.66 10.50
N PRO A 278 -0.43 -26.73 9.15
CA PRO A 278 -1.70 -27.02 8.47
C PRO A 278 -2.14 -28.46 8.80
N ARG A 279 -3.44 -28.63 9.08
CA ARG A 279 -4.07 -29.88 9.53
C ARG A 279 -5.06 -30.45 8.53
N ASN A 280 -5.58 -29.64 7.62
CA ASN A 280 -6.61 -30.05 6.66
C ASN A 280 -6.48 -29.32 5.31
N ALA A 281 -7.26 -29.75 4.32
CA ALA A 281 -7.26 -29.13 2.98
C ALA A 281 -7.71 -27.66 2.98
N GLY A 282 -8.56 -27.27 3.93
CA GLY A 282 -8.95 -25.88 4.15
C GLY A 282 -7.76 -24.99 4.55
N ASP A 283 -6.82 -25.51 5.35
CA ASP A 283 -5.60 -24.77 5.71
C ASP A 283 -4.67 -24.54 4.50
N LEU A 284 -4.67 -25.47 3.54
CA LEU A 284 -3.97 -25.30 2.26
C LEU A 284 -4.70 -24.32 1.33
N ALA A 285 -6.03 -24.36 1.30
CA ALA A 285 -6.85 -23.38 0.58
C ALA A 285 -6.64 -21.98 1.14
N TRP A 286 -6.53 -21.84 2.47
CA TRP A 286 -6.23 -20.58 3.15
C TRP A 286 -4.94 -19.95 2.61
N LEU A 287 -3.87 -20.74 2.42
CA LEU A 287 -2.61 -20.25 1.86
C LEU A 287 -2.78 -19.72 0.42
N ALA A 288 -3.56 -20.41 -0.41
CA ALA A 288 -3.84 -19.95 -1.77
C ALA A 288 -4.65 -18.65 -1.75
N GLU A 289 -5.72 -18.60 -0.96
CA GLU A 289 -6.56 -17.41 -0.77
C GLU A 289 -5.75 -16.22 -0.26
N HIS A 290 -4.83 -16.43 0.69
CA HIS A 290 -3.99 -15.37 1.25
C HIS A 290 -2.78 -15.03 0.37
N TYR A 291 -2.47 -15.82 -0.66
CA TYR A 291 -1.57 -15.41 -1.73
C TYR A 291 -2.26 -14.47 -2.74
N PHE A 292 -3.45 -14.82 -3.22
CA PHE A 292 -4.18 -14.04 -4.23
C PHE A 292 -4.91 -12.82 -3.64
N GLY A 293 -5.47 -12.96 -2.45
CA GLY A 293 -6.28 -11.97 -1.75
C GLY A 293 -5.65 -10.59 -1.67
N PRO A 294 -4.36 -10.47 -1.25
CA PRO A 294 -3.68 -9.19 -1.17
C PRO A 294 -3.69 -8.38 -2.46
N PHE A 295 -3.66 -9.00 -3.64
CA PHE A 295 -3.73 -8.29 -4.93
C PHE A 295 -5.11 -7.68 -5.19
N SER A 296 -6.17 -8.32 -4.70
CA SER A 296 -7.52 -7.77 -4.70
C SER A 296 -7.66 -6.66 -3.66
N MET A 297 -7.42 -6.99 -2.38
CA MET A 297 -7.39 -6.07 -1.23
C MET A 297 -6.22 -6.44 -0.32
N PRO A 298 -5.24 -5.54 -0.08
CA PRO A 298 -5.28 -4.09 -0.33
C PRO A 298 -4.78 -3.62 -1.71
N GLY A 299 -4.43 -4.51 -2.63
CA GLY A 299 -3.84 -4.15 -3.94
C GLY A 299 -4.75 -3.29 -4.83
N GLY A 300 -6.06 -3.30 -4.59
CA GLY A 300 -7.03 -2.47 -5.29
C GLY A 300 -7.40 -2.98 -6.68
N LEU A 301 -7.29 -4.30 -6.89
CA LEU A 301 -7.63 -4.97 -8.15
C LEU A 301 -8.80 -5.96 -8.01
N ALA A 302 -9.56 -5.82 -6.91
CA ALA A 302 -10.81 -6.55 -6.72
C ALA A 302 -11.82 -6.15 -7.79
N GLY A 303 -12.07 -4.84 -7.95
CA GLY A 303 -12.87 -4.19 -9.00
C GLY A 303 -14.35 -4.61 -9.04
N SER A 304 -15.28 -3.65 -9.18
CA SER A 304 -16.69 -4.01 -9.45
C SER A 304 -16.86 -4.58 -10.86
N GLU A 305 -16.26 -3.91 -11.86
CA GLU A 305 -16.41 -4.24 -13.28
C GLU A 305 -15.27 -5.13 -13.81
N VAL A 306 -14.03 -4.85 -13.39
CA VAL A 306 -12.83 -5.53 -13.91
C VAL A 306 -12.02 -6.09 -12.76
N ARG A 307 -12.12 -7.41 -12.57
CA ARG A 307 -11.37 -8.14 -11.55
C ARG A 307 -10.01 -8.55 -12.08
N ALA A 308 -8.95 -7.88 -11.63
CA ALA A 308 -7.58 -8.09 -12.11
C ALA A 308 -6.63 -8.68 -11.05
N GLY A 309 -7.10 -8.93 -9.83
CA GLY A 309 -6.27 -9.43 -8.72
C GLY A 309 -5.53 -10.74 -9.04
N GLY A 310 -6.23 -11.74 -9.60
CA GLY A 310 -5.61 -13.01 -10.01
C GLY A 310 -4.55 -12.85 -11.08
N LEU A 311 -4.81 -12.02 -12.10
CA LEU A 311 -3.84 -11.71 -13.15
C LEU A 311 -2.60 -11.01 -12.58
N ALA A 312 -2.80 -10.05 -11.68
CA ALA A 312 -1.72 -9.34 -11.01
C ALA A 312 -0.86 -10.25 -10.14
N ALA A 313 -1.46 -11.23 -9.45
CA ALA A 313 -0.73 -12.24 -8.69
C ALA A 313 0.16 -13.12 -9.59
N VAL A 314 -0.31 -13.48 -10.78
CA VAL A 314 0.50 -14.21 -11.78
C VAL A 314 1.65 -13.34 -12.28
N PHE A 315 1.39 -12.07 -12.62
CA PHE A 315 2.46 -11.15 -13.00
C PHE A 315 3.45 -10.90 -11.88
N PHE A 316 3.01 -10.85 -10.62
CA PHE A 316 3.92 -10.76 -9.49
C PHE A 316 4.89 -11.94 -9.46
N ALA A 317 4.39 -13.18 -9.59
CA ALA A 317 5.23 -14.38 -9.64
C ALA A 317 6.22 -14.34 -10.82
N VAL A 318 5.76 -13.97 -12.02
CA VAL A 318 6.62 -13.81 -13.20
C VAL A 318 7.66 -12.70 -12.97
N GLY A 319 7.27 -11.59 -12.34
CA GLY A 319 8.16 -10.50 -12.00
C GLY A 319 9.23 -10.91 -11.00
N LEU A 320 8.85 -11.63 -9.94
CA LEU A 320 9.80 -12.20 -8.98
C LEU A 320 10.76 -13.17 -9.65
N TRP A 321 10.27 -14.04 -10.53
CA TRP A 321 11.12 -14.96 -11.29
C TRP A 321 12.16 -14.22 -12.14
N ASN A 322 11.74 -13.21 -12.90
CA ASN A 322 12.68 -12.43 -13.71
C ASN A 322 13.65 -11.62 -12.82
N LEU A 323 13.17 -11.02 -11.72
CA LEU A 323 14.05 -10.36 -10.75
C LEU A 323 15.07 -11.33 -10.15
N ALA A 324 14.67 -12.57 -9.85
CA ALA A 324 15.56 -13.59 -9.31
C ALA A 324 16.67 -13.96 -10.31
N ARG A 325 16.41 -13.88 -11.62
CA ARG A 325 17.43 -14.12 -12.65
C ARG A 325 18.34 -12.92 -12.88
N ASP A 326 17.76 -11.72 -12.94
CA ASP A 326 18.50 -10.51 -13.34
C ASP A 326 19.17 -9.80 -12.16
N ARG A 327 18.50 -9.78 -11.01
CA ARG A 327 18.80 -8.98 -9.83
C ARG A 327 18.31 -9.67 -8.55
N TRP A 328 18.79 -10.89 -8.29
CA TRP A 328 18.29 -11.72 -7.19
C TRP A 328 18.23 -11.05 -5.79
N PRO A 329 19.14 -10.13 -5.39
CA PRO A 329 19.00 -9.46 -4.10
C PRO A 329 17.75 -8.57 -4.04
N VAL A 330 17.36 -7.96 -5.17
CA VAL A 330 16.12 -7.19 -5.26
C VAL A 330 14.91 -8.11 -5.16
N ALA A 331 14.95 -9.29 -5.78
CA ALA A 331 13.88 -10.29 -5.65
C ALA A 331 13.66 -10.70 -4.19
N VAL A 332 14.75 -10.98 -3.46
CA VAL A 332 14.70 -11.31 -2.02
C VAL A 332 14.13 -10.14 -1.23
N ALA A 333 14.62 -8.91 -1.45
CA ALA A 333 14.13 -7.73 -0.75
C ALA A 333 12.63 -7.47 -0.99
N VAL A 334 12.12 -7.76 -2.19
CA VAL A 334 10.69 -7.58 -2.56
C VAL A 334 9.80 -8.69 -1.98
N ALA A 335 10.23 -9.96 -2.05
CA ALA A 335 9.39 -11.10 -1.65
C ALA A 335 9.40 -11.36 -0.14
N LEU A 336 10.57 -11.23 0.50
CA LEU A 336 10.77 -11.64 1.88
C LEU A 336 9.92 -10.86 2.91
N PRO A 337 9.60 -9.57 2.76
CA PRO A 337 8.71 -8.87 3.70
C PRO A 337 7.32 -9.53 3.83
N GLY A 338 6.76 -10.02 2.73
CA GLY A 338 5.50 -10.76 2.75
C GLY A 338 5.62 -12.10 3.46
N LEU A 339 6.72 -12.84 3.22
CA LEU A 339 6.99 -14.11 3.89
C LEU A 339 7.25 -13.95 5.40
N LEU A 340 7.94 -12.87 5.81
CA LEU A 340 8.16 -12.57 7.23
C LEU A 340 6.86 -12.18 7.94
N ALA A 341 5.99 -11.41 7.28
CA ALA A 341 4.66 -11.11 7.81
C ALA A 341 3.79 -12.37 7.92
N LEU A 342 3.87 -13.27 6.93
CA LEU A 342 3.18 -14.57 6.96
C LEU A 342 3.70 -15.47 8.08
N LEU A 343 5.02 -15.49 8.32
CA LEU A 343 5.62 -16.20 9.45
C LEU A 343 5.18 -15.61 10.80
N ALA A 344 5.15 -14.27 10.91
CA ALA A 344 4.64 -13.60 12.10
C ALA A 344 3.16 -13.90 12.35
N SER A 345 2.38 -14.10 11.28
CA SER A 345 1.00 -14.56 11.35
C SER A 345 0.88 -15.96 11.94
N GLY A 346 1.73 -16.91 11.51
CA GLY A 346 1.78 -18.26 12.08
C GLY A 346 2.19 -18.30 13.56
N LEU A 347 2.82 -17.24 14.06
CA LEU A 347 3.19 -17.06 15.46
C LEU A 347 2.15 -16.25 16.27
N HIS A 348 1.00 -15.95 15.67
CA HIS A 348 -0.04 -15.08 16.25
C HIS A 348 0.53 -13.73 16.72
N ALA A 349 1.48 -13.17 15.96
CA ALA A 349 2.12 -11.89 16.25
C ALA A 349 1.66 -10.78 15.31
N TYR A 350 1.21 -11.12 14.09
CA TYR A 350 0.74 -10.16 13.10
C TYR A 350 -0.33 -10.76 12.20
N PRO A 351 -1.58 -10.27 12.20
CA PRO A 351 -2.61 -10.79 11.30
C PRO A 351 -2.26 -10.53 9.83
N PHE A 352 -2.46 -11.52 8.97
CA PHE A 352 -2.13 -11.43 7.55
C PHE A 352 -3.37 -11.08 6.73
N ALA A 353 -3.93 -9.87 6.90
CA ALA A 353 -5.17 -9.51 6.22
C ALA A 353 -5.33 -8.01 5.92
N GLY A 354 -6.09 -7.75 4.85
CA GLY A 354 -6.68 -6.46 4.53
C GLY A 354 -5.73 -5.28 4.68
N ARG A 355 -6.16 -4.30 5.47
CA ARG A 355 -5.43 -3.03 5.67
C ARG A 355 -4.05 -3.18 6.32
N LEU A 356 -3.82 -4.25 7.06
CA LEU A 356 -2.52 -4.52 7.69
C LEU A 356 -1.44 -4.89 6.65
N LEU A 357 -1.82 -5.22 5.42
CA LEU A 357 -0.89 -5.57 4.34
C LEU A 357 -0.60 -4.40 3.39
N LEU A 358 -1.11 -3.18 3.67
CA LEU A 358 -0.92 -2.01 2.79
C LEU A 358 0.56 -1.67 2.55
N PHE A 359 1.43 -1.96 3.51
CA PHE A 359 2.88 -1.79 3.36
C PHE A 359 3.51 -2.64 2.25
N LEU A 360 2.86 -3.75 1.85
CA LEU A 360 3.30 -4.63 0.75
C LEU A 360 2.92 -4.08 -0.62
N VAL A 361 1.91 -3.20 -0.74
CA VAL A 361 1.40 -2.73 -2.03
C VAL A 361 2.52 -2.14 -2.91
N PRO A 362 3.43 -1.29 -2.41
CA PRO A 362 4.56 -0.81 -3.22
C PRO A 362 5.46 -1.94 -3.76
N LEU A 363 5.65 -3.03 -3.01
CA LEU A 363 6.46 -4.18 -3.41
C LEU A 363 5.73 -5.04 -4.43
N MET A 364 4.42 -5.22 -4.22
CA MET A 364 3.54 -5.94 -5.14
C MET A 364 3.54 -5.26 -6.50
N VAL A 365 3.33 -3.93 -6.58
CA VAL A 365 3.30 -3.23 -7.88
C VAL A 365 4.65 -3.24 -8.59
N LEU A 366 5.79 -3.30 -7.89
CA LEU A 366 7.09 -3.50 -8.51
C LEU A 366 7.18 -4.87 -9.20
N GLY A 367 6.78 -5.94 -8.51
CA GLY A 367 6.75 -7.28 -9.08
C GLY A 367 5.74 -7.40 -10.24
N VAL A 368 4.51 -6.91 -10.05
CA VAL A 368 3.46 -6.89 -11.08
C VAL A 368 3.93 -6.10 -12.30
N GLY A 369 4.47 -4.90 -12.11
CA GLY A 369 4.97 -4.06 -13.19
C GLY A 369 6.07 -4.74 -14.00
N TYR A 370 6.98 -5.46 -13.33
CA TYR A 370 8.04 -6.19 -14.02
C TYR A 370 7.54 -7.41 -14.78
N GLY A 371 6.70 -8.24 -14.16
CA GLY A 371 6.15 -9.43 -14.81
C GLY A 371 5.23 -9.09 -15.98
N ALA A 372 4.35 -8.10 -15.83
CA ALA A 372 3.47 -7.63 -16.89
C ALA A 372 4.29 -7.08 -18.08
N HIS A 373 5.36 -6.34 -17.80
CA HIS A 373 6.27 -5.86 -18.86
C HIS A 373 6.97 -7.02 -19.58
N ALA A 374 7.49 -8.00 -18.83
CA ALA A 374 8.18 -9.16 -19.41
C ALA A 374 7.25 -9.99 -20.31
N VAL A 375 6.02 -10.26 -19.85
CA VAL A 375 5.01 -10.98 -20.64
C VAL A 375 4.63 -10.18 -21.88
N ALA A 376 4.33 -8.88 -21.73
CA ALA A 376 3.97 -8.03 -22.86
C ALA A 376 5.11 -7.93 -23.89
N ALA A 377 6.37 -7.82 -23.45
CA ALA A 377 7.54 -7.79 -24.32
C ALA A 377 7.71 -9.10 -25.11
N ALA A 378 7.45 -10.25 -24.48
CA ALA A 378 7.50 -11.55 -25.14
C ALA A 378 6.36 -11.75 -26.16
N LEU A 379 5.16 -11.24 -25.87
CA LEU A 379 3.99 -11.36 -26.77
C LEU A 379 4.07 -10.39 -27.95
N ARG A 380 4.61 -9.18 -27.75
CA ARG A 380 4.54 -8.07 -28.71
C ARG A 380 4.97 -8.41 -30.16
N PRO A 381 6.03 -9.20 -30.42
CA PRO A 381 6.46 -9.50 -31.78
C PRO A 381 5.45 -10.33 -32.59
N LYS A 382 4.64 -11.16 -31.92
CA LYS A 382 3.67 -12.07 -32.57
C LYS A 382 2.22 -11.65 -32.36
N GLN A 383 1.93 -11.00 -31.25
CA GLN A 383 0.57 -10.70 -30.77
C GLN A 383 0.53 -9.31 -30.11
N ALA A 384 0.85 -8.26 -30.88
CA ALA A 384 0.91 -6.89 -30.37
C ALA A 384 -0.41 -6.40 -29.73
N PHE A 385 -1.56 -6.78 -30.31
CA PHE A 385 -2.87 -6.48 -29.74
C PHE A 385 -3.08 -7.14 -28.38
N ALA A 386 -2.76 -8.43 -28.24
CA ALA A 386 -2.88 -9.14 -26.96
C ALA A 386 -1.99 -8.51 -25.87
N ALA A 387 -0.75 -8.16 -26.22
CA ALA A 387 0.15 -7.44 -25.30
C ALA A 387 -0.44 -6.09 -24.84
N ALA A 388 -1.01 -5.31 -25.76
CA ALA A 388 -1.64 -4.04 -25.46
C ALA A 388 -2.91 -4.20 -24.62
N ALA A 389 -3.77 -5.16 -24.96
CA ALA A 389 -5.00 -5.46 -24.21
C ALA A 389 -4.68 -5.91 -22.78
N LEU A 390 -3.67 -6.76 -22.61
CA LEU A 390 -3.23 -7.25 -21.30
C LEU A 390 -2.77 -6.12 -20.36
N LEU A 391 -1.91 -5.21 -20.88
CA LEU A 391 -1.48 -4.03 -20.14
C LEU A 391 -2.64 -3.05 -19.92
N GLY A 392 -3.51 -2.90 -20.91
CA GLY A 392 -4.71 -2.07 -20.86
C GLY A 392 -5.65 -2.50 -19.74
N VAL A 393 -6.00 -3.79 -19.66
CA VAL A 393 -6.86 -4.35 -18.60
C VAL A 393 -6.24 -4.13 -17.21
N LEU A 394 -4.94 -4.39 -17.07
CA LEU A 394 -4.23 -4.25 -15.81
C LEU A 394 -4.25 -2.81 -15.28
N VAL A 395 -4.19 -1.81 -16.16
CA VAL A 395 -4.24 -0.38 -15.79
C VAL A 395 -5.69 0.13 -15.69
N ALA A 396 -6.59 -0.34 -16.56
CA ALA A 396 -7.99 0.07 -16.59
C ALA A 396 -8.76 -0.39 -15.35
N ALA A 397 -8.45 -1.57 -14.80
CA ALA A 397 -9.10 -2.09 -13.61
C ALA A 397 -9.02 -1.14 -12.40
N PRO A 398 -7.82 -0.75 -11.91
CA PRO A 398 -7.73 0.20 -10.80
C PRO A 398 -8.15 1.62 -11.21
N ALA A 399 -7.95 2.03 -12.47
CA ALA A 399 -8.37 3.36 -12.94
C ALA A 399 -9.89 3.56 -12.87
N LEU A 400 -10.66 2.56 -13.32
CA LEU A 400 -12.12 2.60 -13.29
C LEU A 400 -12.62 2.61 -11.85
N GLU A 401 -12.07 1.75 -10.99
CA GLU A 401 -12.45 1.69 -9.57
C GLU A 401 -12.09 2.99 -8.85
N ALA A 402 -10.92 3.58 -9.11
CA ALA A 402 -10.54 4.87 -8.53
C ALA A 402 -11.46 6.00 -9.00
N TYR A 403 -11.85 6.02 -10.28
CA TYR A 403 -12.82 6.96 -10.80
C TYR A 403 -14.19 6.80 -10.12
N GLN A 404 -14.69 5.57 -9.99
CA GLN A 404 -15.92 5.30 -9.26
C GLN A 404 -15.80 5.74 -7.79
N GLY A 405 -14.63 5.53 -7.18
CA GLY A 405 -14.30 5.99 -5.82
C GLY A 405 -14.41 7.50 -5.61
N THR A 406 -14.20 8.32 -6.66
CA THR A 406 -14.43 9.77 -6.58
C THR A 406 -15.91 10.15 -6.48
N LYS A 407 -16.80 9.27 -6.95
CA LYS A 407 -18.26 9.46 -6.88
C LYS A 407 -18.87 8.77 -5.68
N ARG A 408 -18.30 7.64 -5.28
CA ARG A 408 -18.76 6.76 -4.21
C ARG A 408 -17.54 6.37 -3.37
N PRO A 409 -17.20 7.16 -2.35
CA PRO A 409 -16.06 6.86 -1.48
C PRO A 409 -16.15 5.44 -0.92
N MET A 410 -15.00 4.78 -0.77
CA MET A 410 -14.93 3.41 -0.23
C MET A 410 -15.56 3.30 1.18
N ARG A 411 -15.59 4.41 1.92
CA ARG A 411 -16.20 4.52 3.24
C ARG A 411 -16.94 5.84 3.34
N GLU A 412 -18.21 5.76 3.71
CA GLU A 412 -19.08 6.91 3.88
C GLU A 412 -19.95 6.72 5.13
N GLU A 413 -19.71 7.53 6.14
CA GLU A 413 -20.41 7.53 7.43
C GLU A 413 -20.67 8.98 7.85
N GLN A 414 -21.68 9.63 7.28
CA GLN A 414 -22.00 11.04 7.56
C GLN A 414 -22.86 11.16 8.82
N LEU A 415 -22.23 11.46 9.96
CA LEU A 415 -22.91 11.58 11.24
C LEU A 415 -23.27 13.04 11.58
N ARG A 416 -22.43 14.02 11.21
CA ARG A 416 -22.68 15.44 11.50
C ARG A 416 -24.06 15.93 11.05
N PRO A 417 -24.52 15.69 9.80
CA PRO A 417 -25.84 16.13 9.37
C PRO A 417 -26.98 15.50 10.19
N VAL A 418 -26.80 14.26 10.67
CA VAL A 418 -27.77 13.59 11.53
C VAL A 418 -27.81 14.24 12.90
N LEU A 419 -26.65 14.57 13.48
CA LEU A 419 -26.57 15.25 14.78
C LEU A 419 -27.17 16.66 14.73
N ASP A 420 -26.93 17.41 13.65
CA ASP A 420 -27.50 18.73 13.44
C ASP A 420 -29.03 18.67 13.35
N ALA A 421 -29.57 17.70 12.61
CA ALA A 421 -31.02 17.49 12.51
C ALA A 421 -31.64 17.11 13.86
N VAL A 422 -31.05 16.17 14.60
CA VAL A 422 -31.54 15.78 15.93
C VAL A 422 -31.51 16.98 16.87
N ARG A 423 -30.46 17.80 16.83
CA ARG A 423 -30.31 18.98 17.68
C ARG A 423 -31.34 20.06 17.39
N ALA A 424 -31.59 20.34 16.12
CA ALA A 424 -32.56 21.35 15.69
C ALA A 424 -33.98 21.03 16.18
N GLU A 425 -34.28 19.74 16.37
CA GLU A 425 -35.61 19.30 16.78
C GLU A 425 -35.70 18.85 18.23
N LEU A 426 -34.60 18.76 18.98
CA LEU A 426 -34.57 18.24 20.34
C LEU A 426 -35.40 19.11 21.29
N ARG A 427 -36.31 18.49 22.04
CA ARG A 427 -37.18 19.16 23.03
C ARG A 427 -36.89 18.68 24.45
N PRO A 428 -37.21 19.48 25.50
CA PRO A 428 -37.16 19.01 26.87
C PRO A 428 -37.97 17.72 27.05
N GLY A 429 -37.36 16.68 27.64
CA GLY A 429 -37.97 15.37 27.83
C GLY A 429 -37.70 14.35 26.71
N ASP A 430 -37.12 14.78 25.59
CA ASP A 430 -36.63 13.85 24.56
C ASP A 430 -35.40 13.07 25.05
N LYS A 431 -35.22 11.86 24.51
CA LYS A 431 -34.01 11.05 24.71
C LYS A 431 -33.32 10.77 23.37
N VAL A 432 -32.01 10.59 23.41
CA VAL A 432 -31.15 10.25 22.28
C VAL A 432 -30.38 8.98 22.61
N TYR A 433 -30.69 7.90 21.92
CA TYR A 433 -29.94 6.66 22.01
C TYR A 433 -28.92 6.59 20.87
N VAL A 434 -27.65 6.41 21.21
CA VAL A 434 -26.55 6.32 20.25
C VAL A 434 -26.15 4.85 20.11
N TYR A 435 -26.34 4.27 18.93
CA TYR A 435 -25.90 2.91 18.64
C TYR A 435 -24.38 2.76 18.88
N TYR A 436 -23.92 1.66 19.48
CA TYR A 436 -22.51 1.50 19.88
C TYR A 436 -21.51 1.78 18.74
N GLY A 437 -21.84 1.42 17.49
CA GLY A 437 -20.98 1.69 16.32
C GLY A 437 -20.86 3.18 15.97
N ALA A 438 -21.84 3.99 16.38
CA ALA A 438 -21.81 5.44 16.23
C ALA A 438 -21.11 6.15 17.38
N VAL A 439 -20.89 5.49 18.52
CA VAL A 439 -20.39 6.13 19.76
C VAL A 439 -19.06 6.86 19.54
N PRO A 440 -18.02 6.28 18.90
CA PRO A 440 -16.77 7.00 18.73
C PRO A 440 -16.91 8.29 17.91
N ALA A 441 -17.67 8.22 16.81
CA ALA A 441 -17.94 9.39 15.97
C ALA A 441 -18.82 10.42 16.70
N PHE A 442 -19.84 9.96 17.45
CA PHE A 442 -20.70 10.82 18.26
C PHE A 442 -19.88 11.61 19.29
N LEU A 443 -19.03 10.92 20.05
CA LEU A 443 -18.17 11.56 21.06
C LEU A 443 -17.22 12.57 20.41
N HIS A 444 -16.62 12.22 19.28
CA HIS A 444 -15.73 13.11 18.54
C HIS A 444 -16.46 14.39 18.09
N TYR A 445 -17.62 14.24 17.46
CA TYR A 445 -18.37 15.36 16.88
C TYR A 445 -19.16 16.21 17.88
N THR A 446 -19.40 15.70 19.09
CA THR A 446 -20.13 16.43 20.12
C THR A 446 -19.21 17.00 21.21
N ARG A 447 -17.89 16.75 21.14
CA ARG A 447 -16.90 17.22 22.13
C ARG A 447 -17.01 18.70 22.46
N ASP A 448 -17.06 19.56 21.44
CA ASP A 448 -17.04 21.02 21.62
C ASP A 448 -18.45 21.60 21.81
N ASN A 449 -19.49 20.82 21.53
CA ASN A 449 -20.88 21.23 21.65
C ASN A 449 -21.75 20.02 22.05
N PRO A 450 -21.71 19.60 23.32
CA PRO A 450 -22.34 18.37 23.79
C PRO A 450 -23.86 18.47 23.81
N PHE A 451 -24.53 17.32 23.63
CA PHE A 451 -25.95 17.19 23.97
C PHE A 451 -26.13 17.19 25.50
N PRO A 452 -27.32 17.54 26.03
CA PRO A 452 -27.60 17.43 27.46
C PRO A 452 -27.34 16.00 27.95
N ALA A 453 -26.55 15.85 29.01
CA ALA A 453 -26.07 14.53 29.47
C ALA A 453 -27.24 13.62 29.86
N GLU A 454 -28.29 14.18 30.45
CA GLU A 454 -29.51 13.49 30.82
C GLU A 454 -30.34 13.03 29.61
N ALA A 455 -30.12 13.60 28.43
CA ALA A 455 -30.83 13.21 27.22
C ALA A 455 -30.16 12.03 26.50
N VAL A 456 -28.86 11.78 26.73
CA VAL A 456 -28.07 10.84 25.92
C VAL A 456 -27.87 9.49 26.63
N THR A 457 -28.13 8.41 25.90
CA THR A 457 -27.76 7.05 26.29
C THR A 457 -26.82 6.47 25.22
N LEU A 458 -25.61 6.11 25.62
CA LEU A 458 -24.64 5.46 24.75
C LEU A 458 -24.85 3.94 24.79
N GLY A 459 -25.12 3.33 23.63
CA GLY A 459 -25.33 1.90 23.53
C GLY A 459 -24.03 1.10 23.65
N THR A 460 -24.14 -0.15 24.10
CA THR A 460 -23.02 -1.10 24.18
C THR A 460 -23.03 -2.10 23.03
N GLU A 461 -21.87 -2.72 22.75
CA GLU A 461 -21.77 -3.75 21.73
C GLU A 461 -22.49 -5.04 22.15
N ALA A 462 -23.73 -5.20 21.69
CA ALA A 462 -24.57 -6.38 21.97
C ALA A 462 -24.97 -7.15 20.70
N ARG A 463 -24.10 -7.16 19.67
CA ARG A 463 -24.40 -7.70 18.31
C ARG A 463 -25.01 -9.11 18.32
N ALA A 464 -24.45 -10.00 19.14
CA ALA A 464 -24.91 -11.39 19.27
C ALA A 464 -26.05 -11.55 20.28
N ASN A 465 -26.41 -10.50 21.02
CA ASN A 465 -27.32 -10.55 22.15
C ASN A 465 -28.50 -9.58 21.96
N ARG A 466 -29.54 -10.04 21.24
CA ARG A 466 -30.75 -9.25 20.99
C ARG A 466 -31.50 -8.86 22.28
N LEU A 467 -31.39 -9.68 23.33
CA LEU A 467 -32.05 -9.41 24.61
C LEU A 467 -31.43 -8.18 25.27
N GLU A 468 -30.12 -8.05 25.23
CA GLU A 468 -29.40 -6.92 25.81
C GLU A 468 -29.74 -5.59 25.11
N TYR A 469 -29.87 -5.56 23.78
CA TYR A 469 -30.40 -4.37 23.11
C TYR A 469 -31.84 -4.04 23.52
N ARG A 470 -32.69 -5.06 23.72
CA ARG A 470 -34.06 -4.83 24.22
C ARG A 470 -34.04 -4.24 25.62
N THR A 471 -33.13 -4.69 26.48
CA THR A 471 -32.94 -4.14 27.84
C THR A 471 -32.50 -2.68 27.78
N GLN A 472 -31.48 -2.34 26.98
CA GLN A 472 -31.01 -0.96 26.80
C GLN A 472 -32.12 -0.03 26.30
N LEU A 473 -32.91 -0.47 25.32
CA LEU A 473 -34.02 0.33 24.81
C LEU A 473 -35.21 0.41 25.78
N ALA A 474 -35.35 -0.55 26.70
CA ALA A 474 -36.41 -0.53 27.71
C ALA A 474 -36.22 0.59 28.74
N GLU A 475 -34.98 1.01 29.00
CA GLU A 475 -34.65 2.14 29.89
C GLU A 475 -35.17 3.48 29.35
N LEU A 476 -35.46 3.55 28.05
CA LEU A 476 -35.99 4.74 27.39
C LEU A 476 -37.52 4.79 27.39
N LYS A 477 -38.19 3.76 27.95
CA LYS A 477 -39.65 3.74 28.08
C LYS A 477 -40.13 4.89 28.97
N GLY A 478 -41.19 5.56 28.53
CA GLY A 478 -41.73 6.72 29.22
C GLY A 478 -41.15 8.07 28.77
N ALA A 479 -40.11 8.08 27.93
CA ALA A 479 -39.71 9.28 27.22
C ALA A 479 -40.79 9.72 26.23
N ALA A 480 -41.00 11.04 26.09
CA ALA A 480 -41.99 11.58 25.17
C ALA A 480 -41.64 11.26 23.70
N ARG A 481 -40.35 11.33 23.36
CA ARG A 481 -39.80 10.97 22.06
C ARG A 481 -38.37 10.45 22.24
N VAL A 482 -38.01 9.45 21.46
CA VAL A 482 -36.66 8.86 21.45
C VAL A 482 -36.07 8.97 20.06
N TRP A 483 -34.94 9.65 19.95
CA TRP A 483 -34.10 9.70 18.77
C TRP A 483 -33.13 8.53 18.77
N LEU A 484 -33.10 7.79 17.66
CA LEU A 484 -32.18 6.68 17.49
C LEU A 484 -31.09 7.07 16.50
N VAL A 485 -29.87 7.30 16.99
CA VAL A 485 -28.73 7.73 16.18
C VAL A 485 -27.89 6.51 15.81
N PHE A 486 -27.76 6.26 14.51
CA PHE A 486 -27.01 5.13 13.97
C PHE A 486 -25.96 5.60 12.96
N SER A 487 -24.76 5.04 13.09
CA SER A 487 -23.68 5.03 12.11
C SER A 487 -22.97 3.67 12.23
N HIS A 488 -22.11 3.34 11.26
CA HIS A 488 -21.38 2.07 11.22
C HIS A 488 -22.29 0.85 11.42
N ARG A 489 -23.35 0.77 10.62
CA ARG A 489 -24.31 -0.35 10.68
C ARG A 489 -23.67 -1.59 10.06
N HIS A 490 -23.45 -2.62 10.88
CA HIS A 490 -23.08 -3.93 10.35
C HIS A 490 -24.23 -4.50 9.50
N GLN A 491 -23.99 -4.68 8.21
CA GLN A 491 -24.87 -5.46 7.36
C GLN A 491 -24.67 -6.94 7.69
N ALA A 492 -25.75 -7.67 7.99
CA ALA A 492 -25.72 -9.12 8.02
C ALA A 492 -25.55 -9.62 6.58
N ILE A 493 -24.32 -9.77 6.13
CA ILE A 493 -24.02 -10.36 4.82
C ILE A 493 -23.69 -11.83 5.07
N HIS A 494 -24.55 -12.71 4.55
CA HIS A 494 -24.19 -14.10 4.29
C HIS A 494 -22.99 -14.10 3.33
N GLY A 495 -21.79 -14.32 3.85
CA GLY A 495 -20.63 -14.82 3.09
C GLY A 495 -19.82 -13.82 2.23
N ASP A 496 -19.25 -12.77 2.82
CA ASP A 496 -18.03 -12.17 2.23
C ASP A 496 -17.12 -11.57 3.31
N ALA A 497 -15.94 -12.18 3.50
CA ALA A 497 -14.98 -11.89 4.57
C ALA A 497 -13.96 -10.78 4.21
N SER A 498 -14.32 -9.87 3.31
CA SER A 498 -13.38 -8.92 2.68
C SER A 498 -13.40 -7.49 3.25
N ARG A 499 -14.02 -7.25 4.42
CA ARG A 499 -14.16 -5.91 5.03
C ARG A 499 -13.39 -5.66 6.33
N SER A 500 -12.35 -6.44 6.63
CA SER A 500 -11.42 -6.14 7.74
C SER A 500 -10.20 -5.31 7.31
#